data_AF-A0A3G8LXE7-F1
#
_entry.id   AF-A0A3G8LXE7-F1
#
_cell.length_a   1.000
_cell.length_b   1.000
_cell.length_c   1.000
_cell.angle_alpha   90.00
_cell.angle_beta   90.00
_cell.angle_gamma   90.00
#
_symmetry.space_group_name_H-M   'P 1'
#
loop_
_entity.id
_entity.type
_entity.pdbx_description
1 polymer ?
#
loop_
_entity_poly.entity_id
_entity_poly.type
_entity_poly.pdbx_seq_one_letter_code
_entity_poly.pdbx_strand_id
1 'polypeptide(L)'
;MDELSAENWMAIIGGLSFLIWGISILLFGQITVKYIEREMAKEGILPPEWDKGIGMRYPAYASIIMRPNAKRNASTVDIEATRRLSRKLDWYLAVFVQVSSAIFFTLIFTAYFLYGSED
;
A
#
# COMPACT_ATOMS: atom_id res chain seq x y z
N MET A 1 9.74 -38.25 0.85
CA MET A 1 9.30 -36.83 0.87
C MET A 1 9.86 -36.24 -0.40
N ASP A 2 9.00 -35.88 -1.34
CA ASP A 2 9.49 -35.14 -2.52
C ASP A 2 10.03 -33.80 -2.04
N GLU A 3 11.29 -33.52 -2.38
CA GLU A 3 11.91 -32.23 -2.09
C GLU A 3 11.29 -31.18 -3.01
N LEU A 4 10.75 -30.11 -2.42
CA LEU A 4 10.24 -28.97 -3.16
C LEU A 4 11.41 -28.28 -3.88
N SER A 5 11.29 -28.12 -5.20
CA SER A 5 12.22 -27.32 -6.01
C SER A 5 12.23 -25.86 -5.55
N ALA A 6 13.31 -25.14 -5.87
CA ALA A 6 13.43 -23.71 -5.56
C ALA A 6 12.30 -22.88 -6.21
N GLU A 7 11.86 -23.25 -7.41
CA GLU A 7 10.74 -22.62 -8.11
C GLU A 7 9.42 -22.79 -7.32
N ASN A 8 9.14 -24.01 -6.84
CA ASN A 8 7.94 -24.27 -6.03
C ASN A 8 7.94 -23.44 -4.73
N TRP A 9 9.09 -23.33 -4.06
CA TRP A 9 9.23 -22.47 -2.88
C TRP A 9 9.02 -20.99 -3.21
N MET A 10 9.58 -20.51 -4.32
CA MET A 10 9.40 -19.14 -4.77
C MET A 10 7.92 -18.83 -5.08
N ALA A 11 7.21 -19.77 -5.72
CA ALA A 11 5.78 -19.65 -5.98
C ALA A 11 4.95 -19.60 -4.68
N ILE A 12 5.24 -20.47 -3.71
CA ILE A 12 4.55 -20.48 -2.41
C ILE A 12 4.78 -19.17 -1.66
N ILE A 13 6.02 -18.72 -1.54
CA ILE A 13 6.37 -17.48 -0.84
C ILE A 13 5.78 -16.26 -1.57
N GLY A 14 5.85 -16.24 -2.90
CA GLY A 14 5.23 -15.24 -3.75
C GLY A 14 3.71 -15.16 -3.51
N GLY A 15 3.02 -16.30 -3.54
CA GLY A 15 1.58 -16.39 -3.28
C GLY A 15 1.19 -15.91 -1.88
N LEU A 16 1.94 -16.31 -0.84
CA LEU A 16 1.71 -15.83 0.53
C LEU A 16 1.93 -14.32 0.65
N SER A 17 3.00 -13.80 0.05
CA SER A 17 3.30 -12.36 0.08
C SER A 17 2.24 -11.54 -0.66
N PHE A 18 1.69 -12.05 -1.77
CA PHE A 18 0.56 -11.45 -2.47
C PHE A 18 -0.68 -11.33 -1.57
N LEU A 19 -1.02 -12.41 -0.86
CA LEU A 19 -2.17 -12.42 0.05
C LEU A 19 -1.97 -11.44 1.22
N ILE A 20 -0.77 -11.42 1.81
CA ILE A 20 -0.43 -10.47 2.88
C ILE A 20 -0.53 -9.03 2.38
N TRP A 21 0.02 -8.74 1.19
CA TRP A 21 -0.08 -7.40 0.60
C TRP A 21 -1.53 -7.03 0.28
N GLY A 22 -2.33 -7.94 -0.28
CA GLY A 22 -3.76 -7.72 -0.52
C GLY A 22 -4.53 -7.41 0.77
N ILE A 23 -4.31 -8.17 1.85
CA ILE A 23 -4.89 -7.89 3.17
C ILE A 23 -4.45 -6.53 3.69
N SER A 24 -3.17 -6.16 3.52
CA SER A 24 -2.66 -4.85 3.95
C SER A 24 -3.35 -3.68 3.25
N ILE A 25 -3.63 -3.80 1.94
CA ILE A 25 -4.37 -2.80 1.17
C ILE A 25 -5.79 -2.66 1.72
N LEU A 26 -6.47 -3.80 1.95
CA LEU A 26 -7.83 -3.80 2.48
C LEU A 26 -7.89 -3.17 3.87
N LEU A 27 -6.98 -3.55 4.78
CA LEU A 27 -6.92 -2.96 6.12
C LEU A 27 -6.64 -1.46 6.07
N PHE A 28 -5.66 -1.02 5.28
CA PHE A 28 -5.32 0.40 5.16
C PHE A 28 -6.48 1.20 4.53
N GLY A 29 -7.13 0.67 3.50
CA GLY A 29 -8.30 1.31 2.88
C GLY A 29 -9.48 1.43 3.83
N GLN A 30 -9.84 0.35 4.53
CA GLN A 30 -11.02 0.31 5.40
C GLN A 30 -10.81 1.07 6.73
N ILE A 31 -9.61 1.01 7.31
CA ILE A 31 -9.34 1.57 8.64
C ILE A 31 -8.76 2.99 8.55
N THR A 32 -7.85 3.24 7.63
CA THR A 32 -7.14 4.52 7.51
C THR A 32 -7.80 5.45 6.50
N VAL A 33 -7.91 5.05 5.24
CA VAL A 33 -8.43 5.94 4.18
C VAL A 33 -9.85 6.39 4.48
N LYS A 34 -10.76 5.45 4.78
CA LYS A 34 -12.14 5.78 5.16
C LYS A 34 -12.23 6.67 6.41
N TYR A 35 -11.36 6.47 7.39
CA TYR A 35 -11.34 7.30 8.59
C TYR A 35 -10.92 8.74 8.26
N ILE A 36 -9.79 8.91 7.57
CA ILE A 36 -9.26 10.22 7.20
C ILE A 36 -10.28 10.97 6.33
N GLU A 37 -10.87 10.30 5.33
CA GLU A 37 -11.87 10.93 4.46
C GLU A 37 -13.14 11.33 5.20
N ARG A 38 -13.55 10.55 6.20
CA ARG A 38 -14.67 10.91 7.09
C ARG A 38 -14.34 12.15 7.93
N GLU A 39 -13.12 12.25 8.46
CA GLU A 39 -12.71 13.43 9.22
C GLU A 39 -12.57 14.67 8.31
N MET A 40 -12.01 14.50 7.10
CA MET A 40 -11.93 15.55 6.08
C MET A 40 -13.32 16.08 5.69
N ALA A 41 -14.30 15.20 5.54
CA ALA A 41 -15.66 15.59 5.21
C ALA A 41 -16.31 16.48 6.28
N LYS A 42 -15.94 16.33 7.57
CA LYS A 42 -16.40 17.22 8.64
C LYS A 42 -15.86 18.65 8.49
N GLU A 43 -14.72 18.80 7.83
CA GLU A 43 -14.09 20.09 7.52
C GLU A 43 -14.52 20.62 6.14
N GLY A 44 -15.43 19.93 5.44
CA GLY A 44 -15.86 20.30 4.08
C GLY A 44 -14.88 19.91 2.98
N ILE A 45 -13.84 19.13 3.29
CA ILE A 45 -12.86 18.65 2.32
C ILE A 45 -13.40 17.37 1.69
N LEU A 46 -13.69 17.44 0.39
CA LEU A 46 -14.23 16.30 -0.35
C LEU A 46 -13.11 15.34 -0.78
N PRO A 47 -13.36 14.03 -0.83
CA PRO A 47 -12.41 13.08 -1.36
C PRO A 47 -12.11 13.35 -2.84
N PRO A 48 -10.92 13.02 -3.34
CA PRO A 48 -10.55 13.25 -4.74
C PRO A 48 -11.47 12.49 -5.71
N GLU A 49 -11.98 13.20 -6.72
CA GLU A 49 -12.97 12.62 -7.65
C GLU A 49 -12.40 11.59 -8.63
N TRP A 50 -11.10 11.67 -8.90
CA TRP A 50 -10.41 10.81 -9.87
C TRP A 50 -10.31 9.34 -9.44
N ASP A 51 -10.53 9.04 -8.15
CA ASP A 51 -10.43 7.69 -7.60
C ASP A 51 -11.72 7.23 -6.91
N LYS A 52 -12.90 7.49 -7.47
CA LYS A 52 -14.20 7.15 -6.86
C LYS A 52 -14.45 5.64 -6.59
N GLY A 53 -13.53 4.70 -6.85
CA GLY A 53 -13.79 3.29 -6.56
C GLY A 53 -12.65 2.28 -6.62
N ILE A 54 -11.53 2.54 -7.31
CA ILE A 54 -10.48 1.51 -7.51
C ILE A 54 -9.55 1.44 -6.28
N GLY A 55 -9.52 2.51 -5.47
CA GLY A 55 -8.67 2.60 -4.29
C GLY A 55 -7.23 2.98 -4.63
N MET A 56 -6.97 3.45 -5.86
CA MET A 56 -5.65 3.85 -6.34
C MET A 56 -5.07 5.08 -5.62
N ARG A 57 -5.85 5.76 -4.78
CA ARG A 57 -5.41 6.88 -3.93
C ARG A 57 -4.69 6.44 -2.66
N TYR A 58 -4.81 5.18 -2.23
CA TYR A 58 -4.19 4.71 -0.98
C TYR A 58 -2.66 4.93 -0.92
N PRO A 59 -1.88 4.77 -2.01
CA PRO A 59 -0.44 5.01 -1.99
C PRO A 59 -0.11 6.49 -1.70
N ALA A 60 -0.94 7.42 -2.14
CA ALA A 60 -0.77 8.84 -1.86
C ALA A 60 -0.90 9.10 -0.36
N TYR A 61 -1.99 8.64 0.26
CA TYR A 61 -2.20 8.71 1.72
C TYR A 61 -1.07 8.02 2.49
N ALA A 62 -0.72 6.78 2.14
CA ALA A 62 0.33 6.02 2.82
C ALA A 62 1.67 6.77 2.77
N SER A 63 2.03 7.34 1.61
CA SER A 63 3.26 8.11 1.46
C SER A 63 3.28 9.35 2.36
N ILE A 64 2.18 10.10 2.44
CA ILE A 64 2.06 11.32 3.23
C ILE A 64 2.19 11.00 4.72
N ILE A 65 1.47 9.97 5.17
CA ILE A 65 1.46 9.53 6.57
C ILE A 65 2.84 9.01 6.99
N MET A 66 3.52 8.21 6.15
CA MET A 66 4.86 7.69 6.47
C MET A 66 5.93 8.77 6.51
N ARG A 67 5.80 9.79 5.66
CA ARG A 67 6.80 10.85 5.49
C ARG A 67 6.14 12.23 5.68
N PRO A 68 5.71 12.57 6.91
CA PRO A 68 4.94 13.79 7.16
C PRO A 68 5.77 15.07 6.95
N ASN A 69 7.09 14.98 7.06
CA ASN A 69 8.02 16.11 6.91
C ASN A 69 8.60 16.26 5.48
N ALA A 70 8.21 15.40 4.54
CA ALA A 70 8.68 15.53 3.16
C ALA A 70 8.03 16.76 2.50
N LYS A 71 8.86 17.64 1.92
CA LYS A 71 8.39 18.79 1.13
C LYS A 71 7.71 18.26 -0.13
N ARG A 72 6.38 18.35 -0.17
CA ARG A 72 5.56 17.96 -1.33
C ARG A 72 4.91 19.20 -1.89
N ASN A 73 5.21 19.51 -3.14
CA ASN A 73 4.64 20.66 -3.84
C ASN A 73 3.31 20.30 -4.53
N ALA A 74 3.07 19.01 -4.77
CA ALA A 74 1.84 18.51 -5.36
C ALA A 74 1.55 17.09 -4.85
N SER A 75 0.27 16.80 -4.68
CA SER A 75 -0.25 15.47 -4.33
C SER A 75 -1.64 15.35 -4.92
N THR A 76 -2.04 14.12 -5.26
CA THR A 76 -3.39 13.81 -5.74
C THR A 76 -4.44 13.78 -4.62
N VAL A 77 -4.01 13.95 -3.37
CA VAL A 77 -4.81 14.08 -2.15
C VAL A 77 -4.34 15.28 -1.33
N ASP A 78 -5.20 15.85 -0.50
CA ASP A 78 -4.87 16.97 0.39
C ASP A 78 -3.78 16.58 1.41
N ILE A 79 -2.60 17.18 1.29
CA ILE A 79 -1.42 16.84 2.11
C ILE A 79 -1.60 17.30 3.56
N GLU A 80 -2.11 18.52 3.75
CA GLU A 80 -2.20 19.15 5.06
C GLU A 80 -3.25 18.46 5.91
N ALA A 81 -4.45 18.26 5.35
CA ALA A 81 -5.53 17.56 6.03
C ALA A 81 -5.18 16.09 6.29
N THR A 82 -4.54 15.39 5.33
CA THR A 82 -4.07 14.00 5.56
C THR A 82 -3.12 13.93 6.75
N ARG A 83 -2.13 14.84 6.81
CA ARG A 83 -1.15 14.86 7.90
C ARG A 83 -1.80 15.18 9.24
N ARG A 84 -2.65 16.22 9.29
CA ARG A 84 -3.31 16.68 10.53
C ARG A 84 -4.26 15.62 11.09
N LEU A 85 -5.01 14.94 10.23
CA LEU A 85 -6.08 14.01 10.63
C LEU A 85 -5.59 12.56 10.80
N SER A 86 -4.36 12.26 10.37
CA SER A 86 -3.78 10.92 10.55
C SER A 86 -3.49 10.60 12.02
N ARG A 87 -3.78 9.36 12.43
CA ARG A 87 -3.49 8.83 13.77
C ARG A 87 -2.18 8.04 13.76
N LYS A 88 -1.65 7.75 14.95
CA LYS A 88 -0.48 6.86 15.10
C LYS A 88 -0.71 5.46 14.51
N LEU A 89 -1.93 4.91 14.61
CA LEU A 89 -2.30 3.63 13.99
C LEU A 89 -2.13 3.66 12.46
N ASP A 90 -2.50 4.78 11.84
CA ASP A 90 -2.47 4.94 10.39
C ASP A 90 -1.03 4.89 9.86
N TRP A 91 -0.06 5.34 10.67
CA TRP A 91 1.36 5.19 10.35
C TRP A 91 1.80 3.72 10.30
N TYR A 92 1.39 2.91 11.28
CA TYR A 92 1.73 1.48 11.28
C TYR A 92 1.09 0.75 10.09
N LEU A 93 -0.16 1.05 9.76
CA LEU A 93 -0.83 0.47 8.59
C LEU A 93 -0.19 0.94 7.28
N ALA A 94 0.24 2.19 7.19
CA ALA A 94 0.97 2.72 6.03
C ALA A 94 2.32 2.00 5.84
N VAL A 95 3.08 1.80 6.91
CA VAL A 95 4.33 1.02 6.88
C VAL A 95 4.04 -0.42 6.47
N PHE A 96 3.00 -1.03 7.02
CA PHE A 96 2.64 -2.42 6.71
C PHE A 96 2.33 -2.64 5.23
N VAL A 97 1.52 -1.76 4.61
CA VAL A 97 1.24 -1.85 3.17
C VAL A 97 2.48 -1.58 2.32
N GLN A 98 3.33 -0.63 2.74
CA GLN A 98 4.53 -0.29 1.98
C GLN A 98 5.60 -1.40 2.05
N VAL A 99 5.81 -2.01 3.21
CA VAL A 99 6.78 -3.11 3.38
C VAL A 99 6.28 -4.38 2.68
N SER A 100 5.01 -4.75 2.85
CA SER A 100 4.45 -5.92 2.17
C SER A 100 4.46 -5.77 0.65
N SER A 101 4.16 -4.57 0.13
CA SER A 101 4.29 -4.29 -1.31
C SER A 101 5.73 -4.45 -1.80
N ALA A 102 6.70 -3.88 -1.07
CA ALA A 102 8.11 -3.97 -1.44
C ALA A 102 8.61 -5.43 -1.47
N ILE A 103 8.21 -6.24 -0.49
CA ILE A 103 8.53 -7.67 -0.45
C ILE A 103 7.92 -8.39 -1.67
N PHE A 104 6.62 -8.20 -1.92
CA PHE A 104 5.93 -8.86 -3.02
C PHE A 104 6.53 -8.48 -4.39
N PHE A 105 6.76 -7.20 -4.66
CA PHE A 105 7.35 -6.76 -5.93
C PHE A 105 8.81 -7.21 -6.07
N THR A 106 9.58 -7.26 -4.99
CA THR A 106 10.95 -7.80 -5.03
C THR A 106 10.95 -9.29 -5.37
N LEU A 107 10.01 -10.06 -4.81
CA LEU A 107 9.87 -11.49 -5.11
C LEU A 107 9.47 -11.72 -6.57
N ILE A 108 8.48 -10.97 -7.09
CA ILE A 108 8.09 -11.05 -8.50
C ILE A 108 9.26 -10.70 -9.41
N PHE A 109 9.96 -9.60 -9.13
CA PHE A 109 11.10 -9.18 -9.93
C PHE A 109 12.20 -10.25 -9.93
N THR A 110 12.53 -10.78 -8.74
CA THR A 110 13.52 -11.85 -8.61
C THR A 110 13.11 -13.11 -9.38
N ALA A 111 11.85 -13.54 -9.27
CA ALA A 111 11.34 -14.69 -10.00
C ALA A 111 11.40 -14.47 -11.53
N TYR A 112 11.02 -13.28 -12.01
CA TYR A 112 11.09 -12.93 -13.42
C TYR A 112 12.53 -12.96 -13.95
N PHE A 113 13.51 -12.44 -13.20
CA PHE A 113 14.91 -12.49 -13.62
C PHE A 113 15.51 -13.89 -13.61
N LEU A 114 15.14 -14.73 -12.63
CA LEU A 114 15.70 -16.08 -12.50
C LEU A 114 15.06 -17.10 -13.43
N TYR A 115 13.75 -16.98 -13.69
CA TYR A 115 12.96 -18.00 -14.39
C TYR A 115 12.28 -17.48 -15.66
N GLY A 116 12.22 -16.16 -15.88
CA GLY A 116 11.58 -15.55 -17.04
C GLY A 116 12.50 -15.33 -18.24
N SER A 117 13.74 -15.84 -18.20
CA SER A 117 14.73 -15.74 -19.29
C SER A 117 14.87 -17.01 -20.14
N GLU A 118 13.96 -17.97 -19.99
CA GLU A 118 13.83 -19.11 -20.90
C GLU A 118 12.94 -18.73 -22.10
N ASP A 119 13.43 -17.86 -22.97
CA ASP A 119 12.98 -17.67 -24.37
C ASP A 119 14.10 -17.03 -25.22
#